data_AF-A0AAC9LDB2-F1
#
_entry.id   AF-A0AAC9LDB2-F1
#
_cell.length_a   1.000
_cell.length_b   1.000
_cell.length_c   1.000
_cell.angle_alpha   90.00
_cell.angle_beta   90.00
_cell.angle_gamma   90.00
#
_symmetry.space_group_name_H-M   'P 1'
#
loop_
_entity.id
_entity.type
_entity.pdbx_description
1 polymer ?
#
loop_
_entity_poly.entity_id
_entity_poly.type
_entity_poly.pdbx_seq_one_letter_code
_entity_poly.pdbx_strand_id
1 'polypeptide(L)'
;MRVLGVDPGLTRCGLGVVDGGSGRAISCVSVGVVRSPPEAELPVRLGLIADGVEQWLDEYRPDVVAVERVFSQHNVRSAMGTAQAGGVVALLAGRRGLPVRFHTPSEVKAAVTGSGRADKAQVTAMVTRLLRLDEPPKPADAADALALAVCHLWRAPVMDRMARAEAESERLAKAHRARLSEAGVRPARPASVPAARPATPPNAAARSTRAAAEPRGRQAAGAAASPRAARQATDAPPQAAASAARRARQSDPRKPAGRTPPADAPTAPAPGGQPTSASDGDARSNKTREVRE
;
A
#
# COMPACT_ATOMS: atom_id res chain seq x y z
N MET A 1 19.58 -2.50 -9.02
CA MET A 1 18.77 -1.55 -8.24
C MET A 1 17.82 -2.35 -7.38
N ARG A 2 17.78 -2.10 -6.07
CA ARG A 2 16.84 -2.73 -5.14
C ARG A 2 15.68 -1.81 -4.82
N VAL A 3 14.45 -2.31 -4.93
CA VAL A 3 13.23 -1.54 -4.64
C VAL A 3 12.45 -2.21 -3.52
N LEU A 4 12.09 -1.43 -2.50
CA LEU A 4 11.05 -1.81 -1.54
C LEU A 4 9.72 -1.25 -2.04
N GLY A 5 8.83 -2.14 -2.52
CA GLY A 5 7.44 -1.83 -2.80
C GLY A 5 6.59 -1.92 -1.53
N VAL A 6 5.66 -0.97 -1.35
CA VAL A 6 4.82 -0.86 -0.16
C VAL A 6 3.36 -0.54 -0.52
N ASP A 7 2.45 -1.45 -0.16
CA ASP A 7 0.99 -1.23 -0.15
C ASP A 7 0.56 -0.83 1.29
N PRO A 8 0.33 0.47 1.56
CA PRO A 8 0.16 0.95 2.94
C PRO A 8 -1.29 0.84 3.43
N GLY A 9 -1.53 0.01 4.45
CA GLY A 9 -2.84 -0.09 5.10
C GLY A 9 -2.72 -0.22 6.62
N LEU A 10 -3.69 0.34 7.36
CA LEU A 10 -3.65 0.31 8.82
C LEU A 10 -3.73 -1.11 9.40
N THR A 11 -4.52 -2.02 8.82
CA THR A 11 -4.65 -3.40 9.34
C THR A 11 -3.58 -4.33 8.76
N ARG A 12 -3.14 -4.06 7.53
CA ARG A 12 -2.13 -4.80 6.78
C ARG A 12 -1.35 -3.79 5.93
N CYS A 13 -0.04 -3.78 6.07
CA CYS A 13 0.89 -3.03 5.22
C CYS A 13 1.73 -4.05 4.45
N GLY A 14 1.50 -4.18 3.14
CA GLY A 14 2.20 -5.12 2.28
C GLY A 14 3.60 -4.63 1.93
N LEU A 15 4.61 -5.48 2.09
CA LEU A 15 6.01 -5.17 1.81
C LEU A 15 6.60 -6.20 0.85
N GLY A 16 7.34 -5.74 -0.17
CA GLY A 16 7.96 -6.60 -1.16
C GLY A 16 9.25 -6.00 -1.69
N VAL A 17 10.36 -6.74 -1.61
CA VAL A 17 11.67 -6.32 -2.11
C VAL A 17 11.98 -7.04 -3.40
N VAL A 18 12.29 -6.27 -4.45
CA VAL A 18 12.64 -6.78 -5.78
C VAL A 18 13.94 -6.14 -6.23
N ASP A 19 14.88 -6.97 -6.70
CA ASP A 19 16.10 -6.54 -7.36
C ASP A 19 15.87 -6.47 -8.88
N GLY A 20 16.24 -5.34 -9.48
CA GLY A 20 16.28 -5.12 -10.92
C GLY A 20 17.71 -5.19 -11.46
N GLY A 21 17.89 -6.04 -12.48
CA GLY A 21 19.12 -6.24 -13.23
C GLY A 21 19.08 -5.56 -14.61
N SER A 22 19.71 -6.19 -15.61
CA SER A 22 19.80 -5.65 -16.97
C SER A 22 18.44 -5.65 -17.72
N GLY A 23 18.08 -4.52 -18.31
CA GLY A 23 16.90 -4.39 -19.17
C GLY A 23 15.59 -4.50 -18.39
N ARG A 24 14.92 -5.65 -18.48
CA ARG A 24 13.70 -5.97 -17.71
C ARG A 24 13.87 -7.12 -16.72
N ALA A 25 15.09 -7.65 -16.56
CA ALA A 25 15.37 -8.72 -15.61
C ALA A 25 15.10 -8.26 -14.16
N ILE A 26 14.36 -9.08 -13.41
CA ILE A 26 13.90 -8.82 -12.05
C ILE A 26 13.90 -10.11 -11.24
N SER A 27 14.15 -10.03 -9.93
CA SER A 27 14.10 -11.15 -8.99
C SER A 27 13.49 -10.73 -7.65
N CYS A 28 12.60 -11.56 -7.11
CA CYS A 28 12.09 -11.38 -5.76
C CYS A 28 13.22 -11.62 -4.74
N VAL A 29 13.32 -10.76 -3.73
CA VAL A 29 14.29 -10.89 -2.63
C VAL A 29 13.58 -11.31 -1.35
N SER A 30 12.45 -10.67 -1.03
CA SER A 30 11.61 -10.97 0.12
C SER A 30 10.19 -10.42 -0.08
N VAL A 31 9.19 -11.03 0.56
CA VAL A 31 7.82 -10.51 0.58
C VAL A 31 7.12 -10.85 1.90
N GLY A 32 6.35 -9.90 2.44
CA GLY A 32 5.73 -10.02 3.75
C GLY A 32 4.62 -8.99 3.98
N VAL A 33 4.00 -9.02 5.16
CA VAL A 33 2.95 -8.08 5.55
C VAL A 33 3.08 -7.74 7.03
N VAL A 34 3.31 -6.46 7.34
CA VAL A 34 3.20 -5.92 8.70
C VAL A 34 1.73 -5.75 9.05
N ARG A 35 1.34 -6.07 10.29
CA ARG A 35 -0.07 -6.12 10.73
C ARG A 35 -0.25 -5.34 12.02
N SER A 36 -1.41 -4.71 12.17
CA SER A 36 -1.84 -4.17 13.48
C SER A 36 -3.28 -4.60 13.78
N PRO A 37 -3.64 -4.77 15.07
CA PRO A 37 -5.02 -5.09 15.45
C PRO A 37 -5.98 -3.98 15.00
N PRO A 38 -7.09 -4.30 14.32
CA PRO A 38 -8.05 -3.27 13.89
C PRO A 38 -8.73 -2.53 15.06
N GLU A 39 -8.76 -3.12 16.24
CA GLU A 39 -9.31 -2.59 17.50
C GLU A 39 -8.34 -1.65 18.25
N ALA A 40 -7.05 -1.62 17.88
CA ALA A 40 -6.07 -0.78 18.56
C ALA A 40 -6.18 0.71 18.15
N GLU A 41 -5.76 1.60 19.05
CA GLU A 41 -5.77 3.05 18.77
C GLU A 41 -4.81 3.43 17.64
N LEU A 42 -5.21 4.45 16.85
CA LEU A 42 -4.50 4.86 15.64
C LEU A 42 -2.98 5.10 15.85
N PRO A 43 -2.50 5.77 16.91
CA PRO A 43 -1.06 5.96 17.13
C PRO A 43 -0.31 4.65 17.35
N VAL A 44 -0.90 3.68 18.07
CA VAL A 44 -0.31 2.35 18.30
C VAL A 44 -0.20 1.58 16.99
N ARG A 45 -1.23 1.67 16.15
CA ARG A 45 -1.27 1.01 14.84
C ARG A 45 -0.26 1.59 13.85
N LEU A 46 -0.08 2.91 13.85
CA LEU A 46 0.96 3.58 13.06
C LEU A 46 2.37 3.27 13.60
N GLY A 47 2.54 3.12 14.92
CA GLY A 47 3.79 2.65 15.53
C GLY A 47 4.18 1.25 15.06
N LEU A 48 3.27 0.26 15.18
CA LEU A 48 3.52 -1.11 14.71
C LEU A 48 3.85 -1.18 13.20
N ILE A 49 3.26 -0.30 12.39
CA ILE A 49 3.60 -0.16 10.96
C ILE A 49 4.98 0.47 10.79
N ALA A 50 5.33 1.47 11.58
CA ALA A 50 6.64 2.10 11.56
C ALA A 50 7.75 1.09 11.90
N ASP A 51 7.63 0.40 13.04
CA ASP A 51 8.63 -0.56 13.54
C ASP A 51 8.93 -1.65 12.49
N GLY A 52 7.88 -2.24 11.92
CA GLY A 52 8.01 -3.27 10.88
C GLY A 52 8.55 -2.75 9.55
N VAL A 53 8.32 -1.48 9.20
CA VAL A 53 8.89 -0.85 8.01
C VAL A 53 10.36 -0.47 8.23
N GLU A 54 10.74 0.00 9.42
CA GLU A 54 12.15 0.28 9.76
C GLU A 54 13.00 -0.99 9.69
N GLN A 55 12.51 -2.12 10.23
CA GLN A 55 13.14 -3.43 10.10
C GLN A 55 13.45 -3.78 8.63
N TRP A 56 12.47 -3.62 7.73
CA TRP A 56 12.64 -3.92 6.30
C TRP A 56 13.59 -2.94 5.57
N LEU A 57 13.61 -1.67 5.97
CA LEU A 57 14.53 -0.68 5.43
C LEU A 57 15.99 -1.01 5.82
N ASP A 58 16.20 -1.44 7.06
CA ASP A 58 17.54 -1.67 7.63
C ASP A 58 18.12 -3.06 7.27
N GLU A 59 17.25 -4.09 7.15
CA GLU A 59 17.58 -5.44 6.68
C GLU A 59 17.92 -5.44 5.18
N TYR A 60 16.99 -5.00 4.33
CA TYR A 60 17.13 -5.17 2.87
C TYR A 60 17.91 -4.05 2.18
N ARG A 61 17.99 -2.86 2.81
CA ARG A 61 18.70 -1.66 2.32
C ARG A 61 18.37 -1.32 0.86
N PRO A 62 17.10 -0.97 0.55
CA PRO A 62 16.68 -0.64 -0.80
C PRO A 62 17.28 0.68 -1.29
N ASP A 63 17.53 0.81 -2.59
CA ASP A 63 17.96 2.06 -3.23
C ASP A 63 16.82 3.11 -3.26
N VAL A 64 15.57 2.64 -3.21
CA VAL A 64 14.36 3.45 -3.44
C VAL A 64 13.11 2.76 -2.87
N VAL A 65 12.16 3.55 -2.39
CA VAL A 65 10.88 3.07 -1.83
C VAL A 65 9.72 3.45 -2.75
N ALA A 66 8.98 2.46 -3.24
CA ALA A 66 7.84 2.60 -4.13
C ALA A 66 6.53 2.38 -3.36
N VAL A 67 5.74 3.43 -3.16
CA VAL A 67 4.53 3.40 -2.31
C VAL A 67 3.28 3.53 -3.18
N GLU A 68 2.21 2.81 -2.87
CA GLU A 68 0.92 3.04 -3.56
C GLU A 68 0.35 4.42 -3.21
N ARG A 69 -0.08 5.15 -4.23
CA ARG A 69 -0.77 6.43 -4.09
C ARG A 69 -2.26 6.18 -3.83
N VAL A 70 -2.72 6.59 -2.66
CA VAL A 70 -4.13 6.48 -2.26
C VAL A 70 -5.04 7.35 -3.15
N PHE A 71 -6.10 6.74 -3.69
CA PHE A 71 -7.20 7.45 -4.34
C PHE A 71 -8.54 7.00 -3.76
N SER A 72 -9.34 7.95 -3.28
CA SER A 72 -10.72 7.68 -2.87
C SER A 72 -11.57 8.94 -2.92
N GLN A 73 -12.65 8.91 -3.69
CA GLN A 73 -13.73 9.91 -3.65
C GLN A 73 -14.93 9.44 -2.80
N HIS A 74 -15.02 8.14 -2.50
CA HIS A 74 -16.24 7.51 -1.98
C HIS A 74 -16.08 6.88 -0.59
N ASN A 75 -14.86 6.58 -0.15
CA ASN A 75 -14.57 6.09 1.20
C ASN A 75 -13.37 6.83 1.77
N VAL A 76 -13.62 8.03 2.29
CA VAL A 76 -12.59 8.91 2.84
C VAL A 76 -12.00 8.35 4.14
N ARG A 77 -12.80 7.64 4.93
CA ARG A 77 -12.41 7.19 6.28
C ARG A 77 -11.35 6.09 6.25
N SER A 78 -11.45 5.10 5.35
CA SER A 78 -10.38 4.12 5.16
C SER A 78 -9.16 4.72 4.46
N ALA A 79 -9.40 5.55 3.42
CA ALA A 79 -8.34 6.20 2.66
C ALA A 79 -7.46 7.11 3.52
N MET A 80 -8.02 7.80 4.52
CA MET A 80 -7.24 8.60 5.48
C MET A 80 -6.24 7.74 6.25
N GLY A 81 -6.64 6.56 6.73
CA GLY A 81 -5.75 5.63 7.43
C GLY A 81 -4.64 5.06 6.54
N THR A 82 -4.99 4.65 5.32
CA THR A 82 -4.03 4.23 4.28
C THR A 82 -3.06 5.36 3.93
N ALA A 83 -3.52 6.60 3.83
CA ALA A 83 -2.67 7.77 3.57
C ALA A 83 -1.75 8.12 4.76
N GLN A 84 -2.22 7.96 6.00
CA GLN A 84 -1.40 8.12 7.21
C GLN A 84 -0.28 7.06 7.27
N ALA A 85 -0.59 5.79 6.98
CA ALA A 85 0.40 4.72 6.88
C ALA A 85 1.42 4.99 5.75
N GLY A 86 0.98 5.42 4.57
CA GLY A 86 1.86 5.82 3.48
C GLY A 86 2.73 7.04 3.81
N GLY A 87 2.22 7.97 4.61
CA GLY A 87 2.98 9.10 5.15
C GLY A 87 4.08 8.68 6.12
N VAL A 88 3.81 7.72 7.01
CA VAL A 88 4.82 7.10 7.88
C VAL A 88 5.92 6.43 7.05
N VAL A 89 5.56 5.60 6.07
CA VAL A 89 6.53 4.95 5.16
C VAL A 89 7.42 5.97 4.45
N ALA A 90 6.83 7.05 3.93
CA ALA A 90 7.58 8.11 3.26
C ALA A 90 8.51 8.91 4.21
N LEU A 91 8.09 9.13 5.46
CA LEU A 91 8.91 9.76 6.50
C LEU A 91 10.12 8.88 6.87
N LEU A 92 9.92 7.57 7.06
CA LEU A 92 10.98 6.63 7.44
C LEU A 92 12.03 6.45 6.34
N ALA A 93 11.59 6.42 5.08
CA ALA A 93 12.47 6.44 3.91
C ALA A 93 13.23 7.77 3.80
N GLY A 94 12.53 8.91 3.94
CA GLY A 94 13.13 10.24 3.89
C GLY A 94 14.18 10.48 4.98
N ARG A 95 13.95 9.99 6.21
CA ARG A 95 14.93 10.01 7.32
C ARG A 95 16.22 9.23 7.01
N ARG A 96 16.15 8.23 6.13
CA ARG A 96 17.30 7.44 5.63
C ARG A 96 17.90 8.02 4.34
N GLY A 97 17.43 9.18 3.88
CA GLY A 97 17.85 9.80 2.61
C GLY A 97 17.35 9.08 1.36
N LEU A 98 16.47 8.08 1.50
CA LEU A 98 16.02 7.25 0.40
C LEU A 98 14.98 7.97 -0.46
N PRO A 99 15.09 7.93 -1.80
CA PRO A 99 14.05 8.46 -2.67
C PRO A 99 12.74 7.68 -2.49
N VAL A 100 11.64 8.42 -2.42
CA VAL A 100 10.27 7.87 -2.40
C VAL A 100 9.61 8.12 -3.76
N ARG A 101 8.81 7.17 -4.25
CA ARG A 101 8.04 7.28 -5.50
C ARG A 101 6.62 6.74 -5.31
N PHE A 102 5.62 7.58 -5.59
CA PHE A 102 4.19 7.27 -5.41
C PHE A 102 3.51 6.92 -6.73
N HIS A 103 3.20 5.63 -6.93
CA HIS A 103 2.56 5.09 -8.15
C HIS A 103 1.06 4.94 -7.95
N THR A 104 0.27 5.23 -8.98
CA THR A 104 -1.18 4.98 -8.96
C THR A 104 -1.51 3.49 -9.17
N PRO A 105 -2.65 2.97 -8.66
CA PRO A 105 -3.06 1.59 -8.92
C PRO A 105 -3.17 1.28 -10.43
N SER A 106 -3.57 2.25 -11.25
CA SER A 106 -3.65 2.11 -12.71
C SER A 106 -2.26 2.04 -13.37
N GLU A 107 -1.24 2.72 -12.86
CA GLU A 107 0.14 2.57 -13.36
C GLU A 107 0.72 1.20 -13.02
N VAL A 108 0.49 0.70 -11.79
CA VAL A 108 0.92 -0.63 -11.37
C VAL A 108 0.30 -1.70 -12.28
N LYS A 109 -1.02 -1.65 -12.46
CA LYS A 109 -1.76 -2.52 -13.36
C LYS A 109 -1.25 -2.44 -14.81
N ALA A 110 -1.02 -1.24 -15.34
CA ALA A 110 -0.51 -1.04 -16.68
C ALA A 110 0.92 -1.55 -16.87
N ALA A 111 1.81 -1.32 -15.90
CA ALA A 111 3.21 -1.76 -15.97
C ALA A 111 3.34 -3.29 -15.91
N VAL A 112 2.55 -3.94 -15.05
CA VAL A 112 2.61 -5.39 -14.79
C VAL A 112 1.81 -6.21 -15.82
N THR A 113 0.64 -5.74 -16.26
CA THR A 113 -0.28 -6.51 -17.12
C THR A 113 -0.44 -5.96 -18.55
N GLY A 114 0.06 -4.76 -18.82
CA GLY A 114 -0.24 -4.01 -20.05
C GLY A 114 -1.57 -3.23 -20.02
N SER A 115 -2.44 -3.45 -19.02
CA SER A 115 -3.74 -2.77 -18.90
C SER A 115 -3.92 -2.10 -17.55
N GLY A 116 -4.11 -0.78 -17.52
CA GLY A 116 -4.46 -0.04 -16.29
C GLY A 116 -5.84 -0.37 -15.70
N ARG A 117 -6.62 -1.22 -16.38
CA ARG A 117 -7.95 -1.72 -15.98
C ARG A 117 -7.95 -3.17 -15.48
N ALA A 118 -6.81 -3.86 -15.46
CA ALA A 118 -6.70 -5.24 -14.99
C ALA A 118 -7.32 -5.47 -13.60
N ASP A 119 -7.88 -6.66 -13.37
CA ASP A 119 -8.33 -7.08 -12.05
C ASP A 119 -7.15 -7.53 -11.16
N LYS A 120 -7.43 -7.82 -9.89
CA LYS A 120 -6.39 -8.15 -8.91
C LYS A 120 -5.81 -9.56 -9.10
N ALA A 121 -6.60 -10.52 -9.57
CA ALA A 121 -6.11 -11.87 -9.88
C ALA A 121 -5.18 -11.85 -11.10
N GLN A 122 -5.50 -11.04 -12.12
CA GLN A 122 -4.62 -10.82 -13.28
C GLN A 122 -3.27 -10.20 -12.86
N VAL A 123 -3.27 -9.22 -11.95
CA VAL A 123 -2.02 -8.66 -11.40
C VAL A 123 -1.23 -9.73 -10.64
N THR A 124 -1.85 -10.45 -9.70
CA THR A 124 -1.16 -11.51 -8.93
C THR A 124 -0.57 -12.59 -9.84
N ALA A 125 -1.33 -13.09 -10.82
CA ALA A 125 -0.85 -14.10 -11.78
C ALA A 125 0.36 -13.59 -12.59
N MET A 126 0.33 -12.33 -13.03
CA MET A 126 1.47 -11.70 -13.72
C MET A 126 2.67 -11.51 -12.79
N VAL A 127 2.51 -11.02 -11.56
CA VAL A 127 3.60 -10.91 -10.57
C VAL A 127 4.28 -12.26 -10.34
N THR A 128 3.48 -13.31 -10.11
CA THR A 128 3.94 -14.69 -9.91
C THR A 128 4.81 -15.16 -11.08
N ARG A 129 4.30 -15.02 -12.32
CA ARG A 129 5.02 -15.39 -13.55
C ARG A 129 6.29 -14.55 -13.77
N LEU A 130 6.24 -13.25 -13.49
CA LEU A 130 7.32 -12.30 -13.80
C LEU A 130 8.49 -12.43 -12.83
N LEU A 131 8.22 -12.69 -11.56
CA LEU A 131 9.24 -12.93 -10.53
C LEU A 131 9.64 -14.40 -10.40
N ARG A 132 9.04 -15.30 -11.20
CA ARG A 132 9.27 -16.75 -11.22
C ARG A 132 9.04 -17.41 -9.85
N LEU A 133 7.93 -17.04 -9.19
CA LEU A 133 7.51 -17.64 -7.92
C LEU A 133 6.77 -18.96 -8.19
N ASP A 134 7.07 -20.00 -7.41
CA ASP A 134 6.42 -21.31 -7.54
C ASP A 134 4.92 -21.27 -7.21
N GLU A 135 4.54 -20.41 -6.26
CA GLU A 135 3.16 -20.15 -5.87
C GLU A 135 2.81 -18.65 -5.92
N PRO A 136 1.51 -18.30 -6.12
CA PRO A 136 1.04 -16.94 -5.94
C PRO A 136 1.33 -16.40 -4.54
N PRO A 137 1.93 -15.20 -4.40
CA PRO A 137 2.28 -14.64 -3.10
C PRO A 137 1.03 -14.36 -2.25
N LYS A 138 1.10 -14.73 -0.96
CA LYS A 138 -0.01 -14.70 0.01
C LYS A 138 0.45 -13.94 1.27
N PRO A 139 -0.42 -13.14 1.92
CA PRO A 139 -1.78 -12.76 1.52
C PRO A 139 -1.76 -11.81 0.31
N ALA A 140 -2.94 -11.36 -0.16
CA ALA A 140 -3.05 -10.57 -1.39
C ALA A 140 -2.16 -9.31 -1.42
N ASP A 141 -1.99 -8.63 -0.29
CA ASP A 141 -1.19 -7.40 -0.11
C ASP A 141 0.30 -7.61 -0.46
N ALA A 142 0.79 -8.84 -0.33
CA ALA A 142 2.13 -9.25 -0.75
C ALA A 142 2.28 -9.18 -2.29
N ALA A 143 1.23 -9.49 -3.04
CA ALA A 143 1.22 -9.40 -4.49
C ALA A 143 1.24 -7.94 -4.97
N ASP A 144 0.50 -7.04 -4.30
CA ASP A 144 0.46 -5.62 -4.64
C ASP A 144 1.80 -4.94 -4.33
N ALA A 145 2.41 -5.23 -3.19
CA ALA A 145 3.73 -4.72 -2.82
C ALA A 145 4.82 -5.13 -3.83
N LEU A 146 4.83 -6.39 -4.28
CA LEU A 146 5.71 -6.84 -5.36
C LEU A 146 5.36 -6.18 -6.71
N ALA A 147 4.07 -5.98 -7.03
CA ALA A 147 3.63 -5.27 -8.22
C ALA A 147 4.12 -3.82 -8.24
N LEU A 148 4.12 -3.13 -7.10
CA LEU A 148 4.63 -1.77 -6.92
C LEU A 148 6.15 -1.69 -7.14
N ALA A 149 6.91 -2.63 -6.60
CA ALA A 149 8.36 -2.71 -6.82
C ALA A 149 8.70 -2.94 -8.32
N VAL A 150 8.02 -3.90 -8.96
CA VAL A 150 8.18 -4.19 -10.41
C VAL A 150 7.73 -3.00 -11.28
N CYS A 151 6.61 -2.37 -10.93
CA CYS A 151 6.12 -1.15 -11.59
C CYS A 151 7.19 -0.05 -11.54
N HIS A 152 7.80 0.17 -10.38
CA HIS A 152 8.84 1.18 -10.26
C HIS A 152 10.09 0.84 -11.09
N LEU A 153 10.62 -0.39 -10.98
CA LEU A 153 11.80 -0.85 -11.72
C LEU A 153 11.68 -0.64 -13.23
N TRP A 154 10.49 -0.88 -13.80
CA TRP A 154 10.27 -0.72 -15.23
C TRP A 154 9.89 0.71 -15.65
N ARG A 155 9.32 1.54 -14.76
CA ARG A 155 8.99 2.95 -15.06
C ARG A 155 10.16 3.90 -14.84
N ALA A 156 11.02 3.67 -13.84
CA ALA A 156 12.10 4.59 -13.49
C ALA A 156 13.04 4.92 -14.66
N PRO A 157 13.54 3.94 -15.45
CA PRO A 157 14.43 4.23 -16.58
C PRO A 157 13.75 4.98 -17.74
N VAL A 158 12.42 5.12 -17.73
CA VAL A 158 11.68 5.99 -18.67
C VAL A 158 11.51 7.38 -18.07
N MET A 159 11.03 7.46 -16.82
CA MET A 159 10.84 8.72 -16.10
C MET A 159 12.14 9.53 -15.98
N ASP A 160 13.25 8.88 -15.64
CA ASP A 160 14.56 9.52 -15.49
C ASP A 160 15.13 10.02 -16.83
N ARG A 161 14.76 9.40 -17.96
CA ARG A 161 15.13 9.90 -19.30
C ARG A 161 14.27 11.09 -19.71
N MET A 162 12.97 11.06 -19.41
CA MET A 162 12.07 12.19 -19.65
C MET A 162 12.50 13.43 -18.84
N ALA A 163 12.71 13.28 -17.54
CA ALA A 163 13.13 14.38 -16.66
C ALA A 163 14.49 15.00 -17.07
N ARG A 164 15.42 14.19 -17.62
CA ARG A 164 16.69 14.69 -18.18
C ARG A 164 16.46 15.51 -19.45
N ALA A 165 15.63 15.02 -20.38
CA ALA A 165 15.31 15.72 -21.61
C ALA A 165 14.51 17.02 -21.37
N GLU A 166 13.61 17.02 -20.38
CA GLU A 166 12.89 18.21 -19.91
C GLU A 166 13.87 19.25 -19.36
N ALA A 167 14.75 18.86 -18.43
CA ALA A 167 15.76 19.76 -17.87
C ALA A 167 16.77 20.29 -18.92
N GLU A 168 17.09 19.51 -19.95
CA GLU A 168 17.90 19.96 -21.08
C GLU A 168 17.16 20.95 -21.97
N SER A 169 15.89 20.67 -22.31
CA SER A 169 15.01 21.59 -23.04
C SER A 169 14.84 22.93 -22.33
N GLU A 170 14.64 22.93 -21.00
CA GLU A 170 14.57 24.15 -20.19
C GLU A 170 15.88 24.96 -20.21
N ARG A 171 17.03 24.28 -20.13
CA ARG A 171 18.35 24.92 -20.22
C ARG A 171 18.58 25.56 -21.59
N LEU A 172 18.27 24.85 -22.67
CA LEU A 172 18.36 25.36 -24.04
C LEU A 172 17.41 26.55 -24.25
N ALA A 173 16.16 26.46 -23.78
CA ALA A 173 15.20 27.55 -23.84
C ALA A 173 15.62 28.78 -23.01
N LYS A 174 16.25 28.58 -21.84
CA LYS A 174 16.82 29.67 -21.03
C LYS A 174 18.00 30.33 -21.74
N ALA A 175 18.93 29.55 -22.30
CA ALA A 175 20.08 30.06 -23.05
C ALA A 175 19.65 30.82 -24.33
N HIS A 176 18.63 30.32 -25.05
CA HIS A 176 18.07 31.01 -26.21
C HIS A 176 17.41 32.35 -25.82
N ARG A 177 16.62 32.38 -24.73
CA ARG A 177 16.03 33.64 -24.22
C ARG A 177 17.09 34.65 -23.80
N ALA A 178 18.20 34.21 -23.17
CA ALA A 178 19.31 35.10 -22.82
C ALA A 178 19.94 35.74 -24.07
N ARG A 179 20.32 34.92 -25.07
CA ARG A 179 20.89 35.39 -26.34
C ARG A 179 20.00 36.37 -27.10
N LEU A 180 18.68 36.14 -27.12
CA LEU A 180 17.73 37.08 -27.73
C LEU A 180 17.71 38.44 -26.99
N SER A 181 17.78 38.41 -25.66
CA SER A 181 17.82 39.63 -24.85
C SER A 181 19.13 40.40 -25.02
N GLU A 182 20.27 39.71 -25.09
CA GLU A 182 21.59 40.28 -25.37
C GLU A 182 21.67 40.90 -26.78
N ALA A 183 21.05 40.24 -27.78
CA ALA A 183 20.97 40.72 -29.16
C ALA A 183 19.97 41.89 -29.37
N GLY A 184 19.35 42.41 -28.30
CA GLY A 184 18.33 43.48 -28.37
C GLY A 184 17.01 43.06 -29.04
N VAL A 185 16.85 41.78 -29.40
CA VAL A 185 15.66 41.26 -30.06
C VAL A 185 14.56 41.10 -29.02
N ARG A 186 13.61 42.06 -28.99
CA ARG A 186 12.38 41.92 -28.20
C ARG A 186 11.73 40.58 -28.54
N PRO A 187 11.46 39.70 -27.55
CA PRO A 187 10.75 38.46 -27.82
C PRO A 187 9.36 38.81 -28.35
N ALA A 188 8.95 38.13 -29.43
CA ALA A 188 7.56 38.19 -29.87
C ALA A 188 6.65 37.83 -28.68
N ARG A 189 5.61 38.62 -28.43
CA ARG A 189 4.61 38.28 -27.40
C ARG A 189 4.13 36.86 -27.69
N PRO A 190 4.10 35.94 -26.70
CA PRO A 190 3.53 34.63 -26.92
C PRO A 190 2.11 34.83 -27.46
N ALA A 191 1.82 34.22 -28.60
CA ALA A 191 0.51 34.34 -29.22
C ALA A 191 -0.52 33.88 -28.18
N SER A 192 -1.41 34.79 -27.79
CA SER A 192 -2.43 34.49 -26.80
C SER A 192 -3.34 33.42 -27.38
N VAL A 193 -3.16 32.18 -26.91
CA VAL A 193 -4.06 31.07 -27.25
C VAL A 193 -5.48 31.56 -26.95
N PRO A 194 -6.36 31.66 -27.96
CA PRO A 194 -7.66 32.26 -27.75
C PRO A 194 -8.40 31.40 -26.72
N ALA A 195 -8.81 32.02 -25.62
CA ALA A 195 -9.53 31.33 -24.55
C ALA A 195 -10.75 30.65 -25.16
N ALA A 196 -10.83 29.31 -25.02
CA ALA A 196 -11.92 28.54 -25.58
C ALA A 196 -13.25 29.10 -25.04
N ARG A 197 -14.09 29.63 -25.94
CA ARG A 197 -15.36 30.25 -25.57
C ARG A 197 -16.18 29.22 -24.78
N PRO A 198 -16.68 29.55 -23.58
CA PRO A 198 -17.53 28.62 -22.84
C PRO A 198 -18.74 28.28 -23.70
N ALA A 199 -19.00 26.98 -23.88
CA ALA A 199 -20.12 26.52 -24.68
C ALA A 199 -21.43 26.90 -23.97
N THR A 200 -22.27 27.70 -24.64
CA THR A 200 -23.59 28.07 -24.12
C THR A 200 -24.46 26.81 -23.96
N PRO A 201 -24.98 26.50 -22.76
CA PRO A 201 -25.93 25.40 -22.62
C PRO A 201 -27.22 25.73 -23.39
N PRO A 202 -27.88 24.73 -24.03
CA PRO A 202 -29.12 24.97 -24.76
C PRO A 202 -30.22 25.43 -23.78
N ASN A 203 -30.85 26.57 -24.09
CA ASN A 203 -31.82 27.20 -23.20
C ASN A 203 -33.12 26.39 -23.09
N ALA A 204 -33.68 26.33 -21.87
CA ALA A 204 -34.97 25.73 -21.61
C ALA A 204 -36.11 26.75 -21.78
N ALA A 205 -37.31 26.24 -22.08
CA ALA A 205 -38.60 26.94 -22.12
C ALA A 205 -38.78 28.12 -23.09
N ALA A 206 -39.57 27.90 -24.15
CA ALA A 206 -40.57 28.85 -24.65
C ALA A 206 -41.55 28.22 -25.66
N ARG A 207 -42.58 27.50 -25.18
CA ARG A 207 -43.88 27.36 -25.91
C ARG A 207 -45.02 26.75 -25.06
N SER A 208 -45.69 27.61 -24.31
CA SER A 208 -47.14 27.51 -24.09
C SER A 208 -47.83 28.42 -25.15
N THR A 209 -49.13 28.42 -25.45
CA THR A 209 -50.32 27.65 -25.03
C THR A 209 -51.26 27.51 -26.24
N ARG A 210 -52.04 26.42 -26.33
CA ARG A 210 -53.49 26.52 -26.67
C ARG A 210 -54.24 25.30 -26.14
N ALA A 211 -55.55 25.42 -25.94
CA ALA A 211 -56.33 24.54 -25.06
C ALA A 211 -57.54 23.88 -25.74
N ALA A 212 -58.00 22.80 -25.10
CA ALA A 212 -59.36 22.27 -25.03
C ALA A 212 -60.14 21.93 -26.32
N ALA A 213 -60.40 20.62 -26.49
CA ALA A 213 -61.70 20.07 -26.87
C ALA A 213 -61.82 18.64 -26.30
N GLU A 214 -63.02 18.21 -25.90
CA GLU A 214 -63.26 16.95 -25.17
C GLU A 214 -64.31 16.07 -25.93
N PRO A 215 -64.87 14.95 -25.40
CA PRO A 215 -64.68 13.66 -26.05
C PRO A 215 -65.95 13.07 -26.69
N ARG A 216 -65.75 12.17 -27.67
CA ARG A 216 -66.75 11.17 -28.10
C ARG A 216 -66.03 9.87 -28.48
N GLY A 217 -66.60 8.71 -28.13
CA GLY A 217 -66.02 7.41 -28.46
C GLY A 217 -67.08 6.34 -28.71
N ARG A 218 -66.65 5.14 -29.11
CA ARG A 218 -67.42 3.88 -29.12
C ARG A 218 -66.47 2.68 -29.30
N GLN A 219 -66.79 1.58 -28.60
CA GLN A 219 -66.89 0.17 -29.07
C GLN A 219 -66.01 -0.28 -30.28
N ALA A 220 -65.37 -1.45 -30.33
CA ALA A 220 -65.14 -2.59 -29.40
C ALA A 220 -64.04 -3.49 -30.08
N ALA A 221 -63.78 -4.79 -29.83
CA ALA A 221 -64.36 -5.86 -28.99
C ALA A 221 -63.34 -7.02 -28.78
N GLY A 222 -63.61 -7.90 -27.79
CA GLY A 222 -63.05 -9.25 -27.68
C GLY A 222 -61.71 -9.43 -26.93
N ALA A 223 -61.34 -10.59 -26.39
CA ALA A 223 -62.07 -11.68 -25.68
C ALA A 223 -61.09 -12.85 -25.42
N ALA A 224 -61.36 -13.64 -24.36
CA ALA A 224 -60.64 -14.86 -23.95
C ALA A 224 -59.15 -14.68 -23.52
N ALA A 225 -58.52 -15.59 -22.76
CA ALA A 225 -58.86 -16.39 -21.56
C ALA A 225 -57.76 -17.46 -21.38
N SER A 226 -57.43 -17.86 -20.15
CA SER A 226 -56.40 -18.88 -19.85
C SER A 226 -56.99 -20.30 -19.77
N PRO A 227 -56.13 -21.33 -19.82
CA PRO A 227 -55.85 -22.11 -18.59
C PRO A 227 -54.33 -22.27 -18.33
N ARG A 228 -53.77 -22.46 -17.13
CA ARG A 228 -54.20 -22.92 -15.77
C ARG A 228 -53.84 -24.38 -15.43
N ALA A 229 -52.66 -24.57 -14.82
CA ALA A 229 -52.31 -25.63 -13.86
C ALA A 229 -51.21 -25.05 -12.92
N ALA A 230 -51.32 -24.99 -11.58
CA ALA A 230 -51.47 -26.06 -10.56
C ALA A 230 -50.12 -26.77 -10.29
N ARG A 231 -49.50 -26.77 -9.09
CA ARG A 231 -49.92 -26.42 -7.70
C ARG A 231 -48.76 -25.87 -6.83
N GLN A 232 -49.13 -25.03 -5.84
CA GLN A 232 -48.79 -25.01 -4.38
C GLN A 232 -47.37 -25.49 -3.95
N ALA A 233 -46.56 -24.73 -3.19
CA ALA A 233 -46.73 -24.19 -1.81
C ALA A 233 -46.72 -25.31 -0.73
N THR A 234 -46.10 -25.18 0.46
CA THR A 234 -45.91 -23.98 1.33
C THR A 234 -44.59 -23.94 2.13
N ASP A 235 -44.10 -22.72 2.39
CA ASP A 235 -43.50 -22.12 3.62
C ASP A 235 -42.51 -22.85 4.58
N ALA A 236 -41.73 -22.02 5.29
CA ALA A 236 -40.70 -22.35 6.30
C ALA A 236 -41.28 -22.23 7.75
N PRO A 237 -40.56 -22.06 8.90
CA PRO A 237 -39.17 -21.61 9.17
C PRO A 237 -38.38 -22.57 10.14
N PRO A 238 -37.19 -22.22 10.70
CA PRO A 238 -36.26 -23.20 11.29
C PRO A 238 -36.26 -23.31 12.83
N GLN A 239 -35.71 -24.41 13.36
CA GLN A 239 -35.28 -24.56 14.76
C GLN A 239 -33.96 -25.34 14.87
N ALA A 240 -33.29 -25.27 16.03
CA ALA A 240 -31.96 -25.81 16.26
C ALA A 240 -31.93 -26.95 17.31
N ALA A 241 -31.09 -27.95 17.05
CA ALA A 241 -30.55 -28.89 18.03
C ALA A 241 -29.13 -29.29 17.55
N ALA A 242 -28.07 -29.35 18.36
CA ALA A 242 -27.88 -29.88 19.72
C ALA A 242 -27.76 -31.42 19.79
N SER A 243 -26.51 -31.88 19.70
CA SER A 243 -25.90 -32.95 20.51
C SER A 243 -26.57 -34.33 20.61
N ALA A 244 -26.02 -35.34 19.89
CA ALA A 244 -26.12 -36.74 20.32
C ALA A 244 -24.97 -37.63 19.79
N ALA A 245 -23.93 -37.84 20.61
CA ALA A 245 -23.01 -38.97 20.47
C ALA A 245 -22.75 -39.63 21.84
N ARG A 246 -23.32 -40.82 22.03
CA ARG A 246 -23.07 -41.74 23.16
C ARG A 246 -21.83 -42.60 22.83
N ARG A 247 -21.08 -43.22 23.77
CA ARG A 247 -21.16 -43.30 25.25
C ARG A 247 -19.80 -43.74 25.84
N ALA A 248 -19.75 -43.84 27.17
CA ALA A 248 -18.74 -44.50 28.03
C ALA A 248 -17.48 -43.64 28.32
N ARG A 249 -16.97 -43.57 29.56
CA ARG A 249 -17.32 -44.26 30.83
C ARG A 249 -17.45 -43.26 32.00
N GLN A 250 -18.28 -43.61 32.98
CA GLN A 250 -18.19 -43.14 34.38
C GLN A 250 -17.23 -44.09 35.14
N SER A 251 -16.51 -43.67 36.18
CA SER A 251 -17.08 -43.26 37.47
C SER A 251 -16.18 -42.32 38.31
N ASP A 252 -16.78 -41.20 38.71
CA ASP A 252 -16.90 -40.59 40.04
C ASP A 252 -15.80 -40.59 41.12
N PRO A 253 -15.82 -39.61 42.06
CA PRO A 253 -14.60 -39.11 42.70
C PRO A 253 -14.63 -39.07 44.25
N ARG A 254 -13.57 -38.49 44.84
CA ARG A 254 -13.65 -37.76 46.12
C ARG A 254 -12.50 -36.74 46.28
N LYS A 255 -12.80 -35.64 46.98
CA LYS A 255 -11.96 -34.44 47.33
C LYS A 255 -12.00 -34.33 48.90
N PRO A 256 -11.38 -33.35 49.63
CA PRO A 256 -10.49 -32.24 49.23
C PRO A 256 -9.32 -31.82 50.18
N ALA A 257 -8.48 -30.90 49.68
CA ALA A 257 -7.90 -29.70 50.35
C ALA A 257 -6.86 -29.74 51.52
N GLY A 258 -5.83 -28.90 51.35
CA GLY A 258 -4.93 -28.31 52.36
C GLY A 258 -3.90 -27.43 51.62
N ARG A 259 -3.99 -26.08 51.63
CA ARG A 259 -3.56 -25.09 52.64
C ARG A 259 -2.03 -24.87 52.75
N THR A 260 -1.65 -23.60 52.66
CA THR A 260 -0.32 -22.94 52.70
C THR A 260 -0.48 -21.60 53.45
N PRO A 261 0.56 -20.78 53.71
CA PRO A 261 2.01 -21.00 53.98
C PRO A 261 2.33 -20.34 55.36
N PRO A 262 3.37 -19.47 55.56
CA PRO A 262 4.80 -19.43 55.16
C PRO A 262 5.76 -19.37 56.38
N ALA A 263 7.08 -19.28 56.18
CA ALA A 263 7.97 -18.27 56.83
C ALA A 263 9.48 -18.39 56.45
N ASP A 264 10.15 -17.25 56.62
CA ASP A 264 11.59 -17.00 56.91
C ASP A 264 12.71 -17.05 55.85
N ALA A 265 13.62 -16.10 56.06
CA ALA A 265 14.87 -15.81 55.35
C ALA A 265 15.91 -15.31 56.38
N PRO A 266 17.20 -15.20 56.02
CA PRO A 266 18.10 -14.30 56.75
C PRO A 266 18.80 -13.25 55.87
N THR A 267 19.17 -12.15 56.53
CA THR A 267 19.73 -10.90 56.01
C THR A 267 21.18 -11.02 55.52
N ALA A 268 21.61 -10.08 54.67
CA ALA A 268 23.02 -9.87 54.31
C ALA A 268 23.86 -9.28 55.47
N PRO A 269 25.18 -9.18 55.30
CA PRO A 269 25.75 -7.82 55.29
C PRO A 269 26.85 -7.60 54.21
N ALA A 270 27.06 -6.33 53.86
CA ALA A 270 28.31 -5.84 53.26
C ALA A 270 29.21 -5.25 54.38
N PRO A 271 30.52 -5.01 54.17
CA PRO A 271 30.91 -3.68 53.65
C PRO A 271 32.24 -3.57 52.86
N GLY A 272 32.40 -2.43 52.16
CA GLY A 272 33.66 -1.66 52.17
C GLY A 272 34.62 -1.76 50.98
N GLY A 273 35.26 -0.63 50.66
CA GLY A 273 36.58 -0.60 49.98
C GLY A 273 36.67 0.06 48.59
N GLN A 274 36.80 1.40 48.53
CA GLN A 274 37.63 2.07 47.51
C GLN A 274 38.97 2.48 48.17
N PRO A 275 40.09 2.44 47.42
CA PRO A 275 40.69 3.68 46.88
C PRO A 275 40.84 3.59 45.34
N THR A 276 40.88 4.64 44.50
CA THR A 276 41.43 6.03 44.54
C THR A 276 42.95 6.15 44.35
N SER A 277 43.40 7.25 43.70
CA SER A 277 44.74 7.52 43.11
C SER A 277 45.07 6.64 41.86
N ALA A 278 45.44 7.16 40.67
CA ALA A 278 46.48 8.12 40.22
C ALA A 278 47.85 7.43 39.97
N SER A 279 48.70 7.82 39.00
CA SER A 279 48.57 8.71 37.82
C SER A 279 49.69 8.41 36.79
N ASP A 280 49.58 8.99 35.59
CA ASP A 280 50.65 9.12 34.57
C ASP A 280 51.25 7.81 33.99
N GLY A 281 52.11 7.88 32.96
CA GLY A 281 52.72 6.65 32.39
C GLY A 281 53.42 6.66 31.02
N ASP A 282 53.35 7.75 30.24
CA ASP A 282 54.11 7.94 28.97
C ASP A 282 53.88 6.88 27.85
N ALA A 283 54.61 7.01 26.75
CA ALA A 283 54.45 6.27 25.50
C ALA A 283 55.78 5.68 24.99
N ARG A 284 55.69 4.85 23.93
CA ARG A 284 56.80 4.13 23.26
C ARG A 284 57.28 2.92 24.10
N SER A 285 57.81 1.84 23.54
CA SER A 285 58.38 1.72 22.19
C SER A 285 58.19 0.34 21.54
N ASN A 286 58.21 0.38 20.21
CA ASN A 286 58.35 -0.70 19.25
C ASN A 286 59.36 -1.80 19.65
N LYS A 287 58.96 -3.08 19.55
CA LYS A 287 59.92 -4.14 19.17
C LYS A 287 59.28 -5.35 18.48
N THR A 288 59.39 -5.38 17.16
CA THR A 288 59.23 -6.59 16.33
C THR A 288 60.15 -7.72 16.82
N ARG A 289 59.67 -8.97 16.80
CA ARG A 289 60.54 -10.16 16.92
C ARG A 289 60.01 -11.33 16.08
N GLU A 290 60.58 -11.50 14.90
CA GLU A 290 60.51 -12.76 14.16
C GLU A 290 61.27 -13.85 14.94
N VAL A 291 60.73 -15.07 14.99
CA VAL A 291 61.49 -16.35 14.91
C VAL A 291 60.52 -17.47 14.46
N ARG A 292 60.58 -17.85 13.17
CA ARG A 292 60.22 -19.17 12.60
C ARG A 292 58.75 -19.66 12.76
N GLU A 293 58.27 -20.65 12.00
CA GLU A 293 58.90 -21.44 10.90
C GLU A 293 58.32 -21.07 9.52
#